data_AF-A0A850GAQ8-F1
#
_entry.id   AF-A0A850GAQ8-F1
#
_cell.length_a   1.000
_cell.length_b   1.000
_cell.length_c   1.000
_cell.angle_alpha   90.00
_cell.angle_beta   90.00
_cell.angle_gamma   90.00
#
_symmetry.space_group_name_H-M   'P 1'
#
loop_
_entity.id
_entity.type
_entity.pdbx_description
1 polymer ?
#
loop_
_entity_poly.entity_id
_entity_poly.type
_entity_poly.pdbx_seq_one_letter_code
_entity_poly.pdbx_strand_id
1 'polypeptide(L)'
;MAKPEDQRGAGSGETSLARREGTDIAKLSPGEAWRGDEHGLRLQAAREAGLDASEVELELFTEGFKTGMTLDDPADHAIVLRGRTVLRERQLSKALRPTIRFLKLPADQLALRVHDGEFELRVARTVAEQGSPALDSAKTALKLWLGFGLLGLLAWNTLEIAWLSALLWGGALLGGAFVLRRGLVSGRAMLAARLITALAMLAQEEKLILPPARGGEGTR
;
A
#
# COMPACT_ATOMS: atom_id res chain seq x y z
N MET A 1 14.42 53.56 -37.47
CA MET A 1 12.96 53.39 -37.51
C MET A 1 12.68 51.90 -37.46
N ALA A 2 12.02 51.44 -36.39
CA ALA A 2 11.38 50.12 -36.13
C ALA A 2 12.26 48.84 -36.16
N LYS A 3 12.11 47.83 -35.30
CA LYS A 3 11.56 47.57 -33.93
C LYS A 3 11.99 46.12 -33.63
N PRO A 4 12.42 45.74 -32.41
CA PRO A 4 12.77 44.35 -32.09
C PRO A 4 11.51 43.51 -31.81
N GLU A 5 11.43 42.29 -32.34
CA GLU A 5 10.40 41.31 -31.97
C GLU A 5 10.87 40.46 -30.79
N ASP A 6 10.18 40.69 -29.68
CA ASP A 6 10.10 39.91 -28.44
C ASP A 6 9.21 38.69 -28.72
N GLN A 7 9.75 37.46 -28.63
CA GLN A 7 8.93 36.25 -28.44
C GLN A 7 9.41 35.49 -27.21
N ARG A 8 8.73 35.81 -26.11
CA ARG A 8 8.63 35.07 -24.87
C ARG A 8 8.16 33.64 -25.14
N GLY A 9 8.99 32.68 -24.78
CA GLY A 9 8.59 31.29 -24.52
C GLY A 9 8.76 30.98 -23.04
N ALA A 10 8.03 31.69 -22.18
CA ALA A 10 7.96 31.41 -20.75
C ALA A 10 6.84 30.41 -20.47
N GLY A 11 7.12 29.41 -19.61
CA GLY A 11 6.09 28.79 -18.77
C GLY A 11 5.66 27.35 -19.12
N SER A 12 6.54 26.36 -18.92
CA SER A 12 6.07 25.01 -18.55
C SER A 12 6.96 24.27 -17.53
N GLY A 13 7.78 25.00 -16.77
CA GLY A 13 8.69 24.43 -15.76
C GLY A 13 8.21 24.56 -14.31
N GLU A 14 7.50 25.64 -13.95
CA GLU A 14 7.26 26.01 -12.54
C GLU A 14 6.18 25.16 -11.84
N THR A 15 5.20 24.61 -12.58
CA THR A 15 4.13 23.81 -11.98
C THR A 15 4.58 22.44 -11.46
N SER A 16 5.74 21.94 -11.91
CA SER A 16 6.25 20.61 -11.53
C SER A 16 7.23 20.65 -10.34
N LEU A 17 7.89 21.78 -10.13
CA LEU A 17 8.83 21.99 -9.03
C LEU A 17 8.11 22.40 -7.75
N ALA A 18 7.12 23.31 -7.84
CA ALA A 18 6.29 23.70 -6.69
C ALA A 18 5.48 22.52 -6.11
N ARG A 19 5.04 21.58 -6.97
CA ARG A 19 4.34 20.36 -6.53
C ARG A 19 5.28 19.37 -5.82
N ARG A 20 6.58 19.39 -6.13
CA ARG A 20 7.59 18.55 -5.47
C ARG A 20 8.04 19.15 -4.14
N GLU A 21 8.24 20.46 -4.08
CA GLU A 21 8.63 21.15 -2.84
C GLU A 21 7.51 21.15 -1.78
N GLY A 22 6.24 21.30 -2.20
CA GLY A 22 5.09 21.20 -1.28
C GLY A 22 4.91 19.81 -0.64
N THR A 23 5.25 18.73 -1.36
CA THR A 23 5.20 17.36 -0.82
C THR A 23 6.32 17.04 0.18
N ASP A 24 7.41 17.78 0.19
CA ASP A 24 8.54 17.47 1.09
C ASP A 24 8.32 18.01 2.51
N ILE A 25 7.45 19.00 2.67
CA ILE A 25 7.00 19.52 3.97
C ILE A 25 5.98 18.54 4.63
N ALA A 26 5.33 17.71 3.81
CA ALA A 26 4.29 16.77 4.22
C ALA A 26 4.81 15.34 4.48
N LYS A 27 6.06 15.03 4.15
CA LYS A 27 6.61 13.68 4.33
C LYS A 27 7.31 13.53 5.67
N LEU A 28 6.95 12.48 6.40
CA LEU A 28 7.78 11.95 7.48
C LEU A 28 9.04 11.36 6.86
N SER A 29 10.20 11.64 7.46
CA SER A 29 11.42 10.94 7.06
C SER A 29 11.25 9.44 7.33
N PRO A 30 11.78 8.54 6.49
CA PRO A 30 11.71 7.10 6.75
C PRO A 30 12.27 6.76 8.14
N GLY A 31 11.44 6.21 9.02
CA GLY A 31 11.82 5.87 10.40
C GLY A 31 11.58 6.97 11.45
N GLU A 32 11.10 8.14 11.05
CA GLU A 32 10.69 9.19 11.98
C GLU A 32 9.39 8.80 12.71
N ALA A 33 9.41 8.87 14.04
CA ALA A 33 8.26 8.51 14.85
C ALA A 33 7.18 9.59 14.76
N TRP A 34 5.92 9.19 14.53
CA TRP A 34 4.82 10.15 14.40
C TRP A 34 4.55 10.89 15.72
N ARG A 35 4.52 12.21 15.67
CA ARG A 35 4.26 13.10 16.83
C ARG A 35 3.12 14.08 16.52
N GLY A 36 2.21 14.24 17.49
CA GLY A 36 1.03 15.10 17.33
C GLY A 36 1.36 16.59 17.22
N ASP A 37 2.43 17.05 17.89
CA ASP A 37 2.82 18.47 17.88
C ASP A 37 3.40 18.88 16.52
N GLU A 38 4.24 18.01 15.94
CA GLU A 38 4.80 18.21 14.59
C GLU A 38 3.71 18.13 13.51
N HIS A 39 2.70 17.29 13.71
CA HIS A 39 1.53 17.22 12.83
C HIS A 39 0.79 18.57 12.73
N GLY A 40 0.53 19.21 13.88
CA GLY A 40 -0.11 20.54 13.90
C GLY A 40 0.70 21.61 13.17
N LEU A 41 2.02 21.61 13.39
CA LEU A 41 2.94 22.55 12.72
C LEU A 41 3.00 22.34 11.20
N ARG A 42 3.02 21.08 10.74
CA ARG A 42 3.03 20.76 9.30
C ARG A 42 1.72 21.14 8.62
N LEU A 43 0.58 20.96 9.29
CA LEU A 43 -0.71 21.44 8.78
C LEU A 43 -0.79 22.96 8.73
N GLN A 44 -0.25 23.65 9.73
CA GLN A 44 -0.19 25.10 9.71
C GLN A 44 0.70 25.60 8.57
N ALA A 45 1.90 25.01 8.40
CA ALA A 45 2.80 25.33 7.30
C ALA A 45 2.15 25.08 5.93
N ALA A 46 1.39 23.98 5.78
CA ALA A 46 0.65 23.68 4.55
C ALA A 46 -0.41 24.75 4.24
N ARG A 47 -1.15 25.23 5.25
CA ARG A 47 -2.12 26.32 5.08
C ARG A 47 -1.44 27.61 4.68
N GLU A 48 -0.30 27.93 5.28
CA GLU A 48 0.50 29.12 4.96
C GLU A 48 1.09 29.04 3.54
N ALA A 49 1.43 27.84 3.07
CA ALA A 49 1.88 27.57 1.71
C ALA A 49 0.74 27.51 0.66
N GLY A 50 -0.53 27.66 1.06
CA GLY A 50 -1.68 27.58 0.16
C GLY A 50 -2.00 26.16 -0.33
N LEU A 51 -1.52 25.13 0.37
CA LEU A 51 -1.82 23.72 0.08
C LEU A 51 -3.16 23.31 0.70
N ASP A 52 -3.79 22.27 0.14
CA ASP A 52 -4.98 21.68 0.73
C ASP A 52 -4.61 20.94 2.02
N ALA A 53 -4.94 21.56 3.16
CA ALA A 53 -4.64 21.00 4.46
C ALA A 53 -5.31 19.64 4.71
N SER A 54 -6.43 19.34 4.04
CA SER A 54 -7.10 18.05 4.20
C SER A 54 -6.37 16.91 3.48
N GLU A 55 -5.79 17.19 2.30
CA GLU A 55 -4.95 16.24 1.56
C GLU A 55 -3.64 15.97 2.32
N VAL A 56 -3.02 17.03 2.84
CA VAL A 56 -1.79 16.93 3.64
C VAL A 56 -2.03 16.17 4.95
N GLU A 57 -3.15 16.39 5.62
CA GLU A 57 -3.53 15.66 6.84
C GLU A 57 -3.66 14.16 6.57
N LEU A 58 -4.33 13.79 5.47
CA LEU A 58 -4.47 12.40 5.06
C LEU A 58 -3.12 11.75 4.73
N GLU A 59 -2.22 12.47 4.05
CA GLU A 59 -0.87 12.00 3.74
C GLU A 59 -0.04 11.77 5.02
N LEU A 60 -0.08 12.71 5.97
CA LEU A 60 0.60 12.60 7.25
C LEU A 60 0.08 11.42 8.09
N PHE A 61 -1.23 11.19 8.11
CA PHE A 61 -1.80 10.01 8.77
C PHE A 61 -1.40 8.72 8.07
N THR A 62 -1.41 8.70 6.74
CA THR A 62 -1.02 7.54 5.92
C THR A 62 0.43 7.15 6.20
N GLU A 63 1.36 8.10 6.17
CA GLU A 63 2.77 7.84 6.48
C GLU A 63 2.95 7.46 7.96
N GLY A 64 2.20 8.08 8.87
CA GLY A 64 2.19 7.70 10.28
C GLY A 64 1.82 6.21 10.49
N PHE A 65 0.67 5.76 9.96
CA PHE A 65 0.23 4.37 10.13
C PHE A 65 1.14 3.37 9.42
N LYS A 66 1.79 3.77 8.32
CA LYS A 66 2.79 2.94 7.63
C LYS A 66 3.99 2.63 8.52
N THR A 67 4.43 3.55 9.39
CA THR A 67 5.50 3.28 10.36
C THR A 67 5.12 2.23 11.42
N GLY A 68 3.82 2.06 11.68
CA GLY A 68 3.25 1.07 12.60
C GLY A 68 2.88 -0.26 11.98
N MET A 69 3.12 -0.44 10.68
CA MET A 69 2.65 -1.60 9.95
C MET A 69 3.78 -2.58 9.66
N THR A 70 3.57 -3.83 10.03
CA THR A 70 4.41 -4.96 9.66
C THR A 70 3.70 -5.77 8.59
N LEU A 71 4.29 -5.82 7.40
CA LEU A 71 3.71 -6.52 6.25
C LEU A 71 3.78 -8.03 6.37
N ASP A 72 4.69 -8.59 7.16
CA ASP A 72 4.88 -10.02 7.37
C ASP A 72 5.44 -10.27 8.76
N ASP A 73 4.56 -10.57 9.71
CA ASP A 73 4.95 -10.90 11.08
C ASP A 73 5.57 -12.30 11.14
N PRO A 74 6.76 -12.49 11.75
CA PRO A 74 7.46 -13.76 11.73
C PRO A 74 6.77 -14.88 12.51
N ALA A 75 5.82 -14.58 13.40
CA ALA A 75 5.15 -15.60 14.20
C ALA A 75 4.03 -16.32 13.43
N ASP A 76 3.24 -15.58 12.65
CA ASP A 76 2.04 -16.11 11.97
C ASP A 76 1.88 -15.63 10.52
N HIS A 77 2.84 -14.89 9.98
CA HIS A 77 2.81 -14.25 8.67
C HIS A 77 1.58 -13.35 8.44
N ALA A 78 1.01 -12.81 9.52
CA ALA A 78 -0.07 -11.84 9.46
C ALA A 78 0.44 -10.47 8.97
N ILE A 79 -0.48 -9.65 8.47
CA ILE A 79 -0.26 -8.20 8.41
C ILE A 79 -0.65 -7.65 9.77
N VAL A 80 0.27 -6.96 10.43
CA VAL A 80 0.04 -6.37 11.76
C VAL A 80 0.07 -4.87 11.60
N LEU A 81 -0.96 -4.20 12.08
CA LEU A 81 -1.02 -2.76 12.11
C LEU A 81 -1.19 -2.27 13.53
N ARG A 82 -0.31 -1.36 13.94
CA ARG A 82 -0.28 -0.77 15.27
C ARG A 82 -0.63 0.70 15.21
N GLY A 83 -1.29 1.18 16.24
CA GLY A 83 -1.55 2.61 16.42
C GLY A 83 -2.01 2.90 17.83
N ARG A 84 -2.48 4.12 18.05
CA ARG A 84 -3.03 4.58 19.33
C ARG A 84 -4.51 4.85 19.20
N THR A 85 -5.22 4.65 20.29
CA THR A 85 -6.64 4.95 20.36
C THR A 85 -7.04 5.32 21.78
N VAL A 86 -8.04 6.18 21.90
CA VAL A 86 -8.74 6.45 23.16
C VAL A 86 -9.93 5.49 23.38
N LEU A 87 -10.25 4.67 22.38
CA LEU A 87 -11.39 3.77 22.40
C LEU A 87 -11.06 2.44 23.05
N ARG A 88 -12.04 1.87 23.76
CA ARG A 88 -11.96 0.47 24.20
C ARG A 88 -12.09 -0.46 23.01
N GLU A 89 -11.59 -1.67 23.12
CA GLU A 89 -11.59 -2.70 22.06
C GLU A 89 -12.97 -2.85 21.37
N ARG A 90 -14.06 -2.94 22.15
CA ARG A 90 -15.43 -3.04 21.58
C ARG A 90 -15.84 -1.80 20.77
N GLN A 91 -15.45 -0.61 21.21
CA GLN A 91 -15.76 0.64 20.54
C GLN A 91 -14.93 0.78 19.26
N LEU A 92 -13.63 0.46 19.33
CA LEU A 92 -12.75 0.44 18.17
C LEU A 92 -13.22 -0.59 17.14
N SER A 93 -13.61 -1.80 17.56
CA SER A 93 -14.20 -2.81 16.68
C SER A 93 -15.45 -2.30 15.96
N LYS A 94 -16.32 -1.55 16.67
CA LYS A 94 -17.51 -0.93 16.08
C LYS A 94 -17.16 0.16 15.07
N ALA A 95 -16.17 1.01 15.39
CA ALA A 95 -15.68 2.08 14.51
C ALA A 95 -14.99 1.52 13.25
N LEU A 96 -14.27 0.41 13.37
CA LEU A 96 -13.59 -0.26 12.24
C LEU A 96 -14.53 -1.09 11.36
N ARG A 97 -15.76 -1.38 11.81
CA ARG A 97 -16.70 -2.24 11.09
C ARG A 97 -16.99 -1.78 9.65
N PRO A 98 -17.21 -0.49 9.36
CA PRO A 98 -17.38 0.00 7.99
C PRO A 98 -16.13 -0.27 7.12
N THR A 99 -14.94 -0.03 7.67
CA THR A 99 -13.65 -0.28 7.01
C THR A 99 -13.46 -1.75 6.70
N ILE A 100 -13.69 -2.62 7.69
CA ILE A 100 -13.61 -4.09 7.54
C ILE A 100 -14.56 -4.56 6.42
N ARG A 101 -15.79 -4.03 6.39
CA ARG A 101 -16.77 -4.36 5.35
C ARG A 101 -16.35 -3.87 3.97
N PHE A 102 -15.81 -2.65 3.88
CA PHE A 102 -15.31 -2.08 2.61
C PHE A 102 -14.14 -2.89 2.04
N LEU A 103 -13.25 -3.34 2.90
CA LEU A 103 -12.11 -4.18 2.52
C LEU A 103 -12.51 -5.64 2.26
N LYS A 104 -13.78 -6.01 2.50
CA LYS A 104 -14.31 -7.37 2.41
C LYS A 104 -13.52 -8.37 3.26
N LEU A 105 -13.05 -7.91 4.42
CA LEU A 105 -12.29 -8.72 5.35
C LEU A 105 -13.24 -9.59 6.19
N PRO A 106 -13.07 -10.92 6.21
CA PRO A 106 -13.88 -11.79 7.03
C PRO A 106 -13.51 -11.63 8.51
N ALA A 107 -14.52 -11.53 9.38
CA ALA A 107 -14.35 -11.13 10.78
C ALA A 107 -13.58 -12.16 11.62
N ASP A 108 -13.63 -13.44 11.23
CA ASP A 108 -12.90 -14.55 11.82
C ASP A 108 -11.39 -14.51 11.52
N GLN A 109 -10.96 -13.72 10.53
CA GLN A 109 -9.56 -13.59 10.12
C GLN A 109 -8.93 -12.26 10.56
N LEU A 110 -9.61 -11.57 11.47
CA LEU A 110 -9.16 -10.32 12.09
C LEU A 110 -9.07 -10.51 13.59
N ALA A 111 -7.93 -10.14 14.17
CA ALA A 111 -7.78 -10.04 15.61
C ALA A 111 -7.49 -8.58 15.97
N LEU A 112 -8.32 -7.99 16.81
CA LEU A 112 -8.12 -6.65 17.34
C LEU A 112 -7.78 -6.76 18.83
N ARG A 113 -6.71 -6.09 19.26
CA ARG A 113 -6.34 -5.97 20.67
C ARG A 113 -6.12 -4.51 21.01
N VAL A 114 -6.52 -4.10 22.21
CA VAL A 114 -6.26 -2.76 22.73
C VAL A 114 -5.63 -2.88 24.11
N HIS A 115 -4.43 -2.35 24.28
CA HIS A 115 -3.67 -2.36 25.52
C HIS A 115 -3.07 -0.96 25.75
N ASP A 116 -3.34 -0.38 26.92
CA ASP A 116 -2.75 0.90 27.37
C ASP A 116 -2.84 2.07 26.36
N GLY A 117 -3.97 2.17 25.65
CA GLY A 117 -4.19 3.22 24.65
C GLY A 117 -3.48 2.97 23.32
N GLU A 118 -2.83 1.83 23.15
CA GLU A 118 -2.35 1.29 21.89
C GLU A 118 -3.31 0.21 21.38
N PHE A 119 -3.48 0.12 20.07
CA PHE A 119 -4.21 -0.96 19.44
C PHE A 119 -3.33 -1.71 18.45
N GLU A 120 -3.62 -3.00 18.33
CA GLU A 120 -3.02 -3.89 17.35
C GLU A 120 -4.15 -4.56 16.57
N LEU A 121 -4.16 -4.34 15.26
CA LEU A 121 -5.02 -5.02 14.30
C LEU A 121 -4.18 -6.03 13.52
N ARG A 122 -4.45 -7.32 13.72
CA ARG A 122 -3.83 -8.41 12.97
C ARG A 122 -4.79 -8.91 11.90
N VAL A 123 -4.29 -9.05 10.68
CA VAL A 123 -5.01 -9.62 9.54
C VAL A 123 -4.32 -10.92 9.14
N ALA A 124 -5.07 -12.03 9.18
CA ALA A 124 -4.51 -13.33 8.91
C ALA A 124 -3.90 -13.42 7.51
N ARG A 125 -2.83 -14.22 7.40
CA ARG A 125 -2.10 -14.49 6.15
C ARG A 125 -3.02 -14.85 4.98
N THR A 126 -4.02 -15.69 5.24
CA THR A 126 -4.96 -16.20 4.24
C THR A 126 -5.70 -15.07 3.51
N VAL A 127 -6.15 -14.03 4.22
CA VAL A 127 -6.80 -12.88 3.57
C VAL A 127 -5.81 -12.06 2.76
N ALA A 128 -4.61 -11.90 3.29
CA ALA A 128 -3.54 -11.13 2.66
C ALA A 128 -3.08 -11.76 1.32
N GLU A 129 -3.10 -13.10 1.23
CA GLU A 129 -2.74 -13.85 0.02
C GLU A 129 -3.91 -14.04 -0.95
N GLN A 130 -5.16 -13.99 -0.47
CA GLN A 130 -6.38 -14.13 -1.31
C GLN A 130 -6.83 -12.84 -2.00
N GLY A 131 -6.07 -11.73 -1.87
CA GLY A 131 -6.40 -10.48 -2.52
C GLY A 131 -6.54 -10.63 -4.05
N SER A 132 -7.45 -9.87 -4.66
CA SER A 132 -7.72 -9.89 -6.11
C SER A 132 -6.47 -9.89 -7.02
N PRO A 133 -5.37 -9.17 -6.71
CA PRO A 133 -4.16 -9.20 -7.54
C PRO A 133 -3.47 -10.57 -7.61
N ALA A 134 -3.53 -11.36 -6.55
CA ALA A 134 -2.95 -12.71 -6.52
C ALA A 134 -3.77 -13.66 -7.41
N LEU A 135 -5.10 -13.55 -7.36
CA LEU A 135 -6.01 -14.31 -8.23
C LEU A 135 -5.86 -13.93 -9.71
N ASP A 136 -5.73 -12.64 -10.02
CA ASP A 136 -5.56 -12.20 -11.41
C ASP A 136 -4.17 -12.57 -11.96
N SER A 137 -3.15 -12.56 -11.12
CA SER A 137 -1.81 -13.07 -11.47
C SER A 137 -1.82 -14.57 -11.68
N ALA A 138 -2.55 -15.34 -10.87
CA ALA A 138 -2.72 -16.77 -11.06
C ALA A 138 -3.45 -17.10 -12.37
N LYS A 139 -4.52 -16.36 -12.70
CA LYS A 139 -5.19 -16.49 -14.01
C LYS A 139 -4.24 -16.17 -15.17
N THR A 140 -3.41 -15.14 -15.01
CA THR A 140 -2.44 -14.74 -16.04
C THR A 140 -1.35 -15.80 -16.22
N ALA A 141 -0.82 -16.34 -15.13
CA ALA A 141 0.15 -17.44 -15.17
C ALA A 141 -0.47 -18.69 -15.82
N LEU A 142 -1.72 -19.03 -15.49
CA LEU A 142 -2.43 -20.15 -16.11
C LEU A 142 -2.62 -19.95 -17.61
N LYS A 143 -3.01 -18.75 -18.06
CA LYS A 143 -3.10 -18.42 -19.48
C LYS A 143 -1.75 -18.55 -20.19
N LEU A 144 -0.66 -18.13 -19.53
CA LEU A 144 0.71 -18.25 -20.05
C LEU A 144 1.09 -19.73 -20.22
N TRP A 145 0.87 -20.54 -19.19
CA TRP A 145 1.17 -21.97 -19.23
C TRP A 145 0.36 -22.72 -20.27
N LEU A 146 -0.94 -22.42 -20.38
CA LEU A 146 -1.78 -23.03 -21.41
C LEU A 146 -1.34 -22.61 -22.81
N GLY A 147 -1.11 -21.31 -23.04
CA GLY A 147 -0.71 -20.80 -24.36
C GLY A 147 0.65 -21.36 -24.82
N PHE A 148 1.68 -21.21 -23.99
CA PHE A 148 3.02 -21.68 -24.33
C PHE A 148 3.17 -23.20 -24.24
N GLY A 149 2.42 -23.87 -23.36
CA GLY A 149 2.36 -25.34 -23.29
C GLY A 149 1.73 -25.94 -24.54
N LEU A 150 0.63 -25.37 -25.04
CA LEU A 150 0.01 -25.77 -26.31
C LEU A 150 0.94 -25.51 -27.50
N LEU A 151 1.61 -24.35 -27.54
CA LEU A 151 2.59 -24.04 -28.58
C LEU A 151 3.80 -24.98 -28.54
N GLY A 152 4.30 -25.31 -27.36
CA GLY A 152 5.39 -26.26 -27.18
C GLY A 152 4.97 -27.69 -27.57
N LEU A 153 3.74 -28.08 -27.29
CA LEU A 153 3.17 -29.36 -27.73
C LEU A 153 3.05 -29.41 -29.26
N LEU A 154 2.59 -28.32 -29.88
CA LEU A 154 2.49 -28.21 -31.33
C LEU A 154 3.89 -28.28 -31.98
N ALA A 155 4.86 -27.53 -31.46
CA ALA A 155 6.25 -27.53 -31.94
C ALA A 155 6.91 -28.91 -31.86
N TRP A 156 6.57 -29.70 -30.84
CA TRP A 156 7.02 -31.08 -30.70
C TRP A 156 6.34 -32.01 -31.71
N ASN A 157 5.02 -31.92 -31.84
CA ASN A 157 4.22 -32.91 -32.57
C ASN A 157 4.14 -32.66 -34.09
N THR A 158 4.15 -31.40 -34.55
CA THR A 158 4.01 -31.08 -35.98
C THR A 158 5.30 -30.66 -36.66
N LEU A 159 6.25 -30.10 -35.90
CA LEU A 159 7.51 -29.59 -36.46
C LEU A 159 8.73 -30.44 -36.07
N GLU A 160 8.58 -31.40 -35.14
CA GLU A 160 9.65 -32.24 -34.59
C GLU A 160 10.84 -31.44 -34.00
N ILE A 161 10.63 -30.17 -33.62
CA ILE A 161 11.67 -29.29 -33.11
C ILE A 161 11.74 -29.39 -31.57
N ALA A 162 12.44 -30.42 -31.10
CA ALA A 162 12.57 -30.74 -29.67
C ALA A 162 13.11 -29.58 -28.82
N TRP A 163 14.13 -28.85 -29.30
CA TRP A 163 14.77 -27.77 -28.56
C TRP A 163 13.84 -26.56 -28.36
N LEU A 164 12.98 -26.26 -29.36
CA LEU A 164 12.04 -25.16 -29.30
C LEU A 164 10.92 -25.47 -28.32
N SER A 165 10.43 -26.71 -28.32
CA SER A 165 9.46 -27.18 -27.33
C SER A 165 10.01 -27.04 -25.90
N ALA A 166 11.26 -27.47 -25.67
CA ALA A 166 11.90 -27.34 -24.37
C ALA A 166 12.01 -25.88 -23.90
N LEU A 167 12.35 -24.95 -24.80
CA LEU A 167 12.39 -23.51 -24.49
C LEU A 167 11.00 -22.93 -24.19
N LEU A 168 9.98 -23.33 -24.95
CA LEU A 168 8.61 -22.86 -24.74
C LEU A 168 8.06 -23.35 -23.40
N TRP A 169 8.25 -24.63 -23.06
CA TRP A 169 7.85 -25.19 -21.78
C TRP A 169 8.65 -24.62 -20.60
N GLY A 170 9.98 -24.55 -20.72
CA GLY A 170 10.85 -24.00 -19.69
C GLY A 170 10.61 -22.51 -19.44
N GLY A 171 10.49 -21.73 -20.53
CA GLY A 171 10.19 -20.30 -20.48
C GLY A 171 8.80 -20.01 -19.89
N ALA A 172 7.79 -20.81 -20.24
CA ALA A 172 6.45 -20.69 -19.67
C ALA A 172 6.45 -20.96 -18.15
N LEU A 173 7.13 -22.02 -17.70
CA LEU A 173 7.21 -22.36 -16.29
C LEU A 173 7.88 -21.25 -15.48
N LEU A 174 9.05 -20.78 -15.93
CA LEU A 174 9.78 -19.69 -15.27
C LEU A 174 8.99 -18.37 -15.30
N GLY A 175 8.40 -18.03 -16.45
CA GLY A 175 7.58 -16.83 -16.61
C GLY A 175 6.34 -16.86 -15.72
N GLY A 176 5.62 -17.98 -15.66
CA GLY A 176 4.44 -18.14 -14.80
C GLY A 176 4.79 -18.09 -13.31
N ALA A 177 5.90 -18.72 -12.89
CA ALA A 177 6.38 -18.64 -11.51
C ALA A 177 6.74 -17.20 -11.11
N PHE A 178 7.36 -16.44 -12.02
CA PHE A 178 7.68 -15.03 -11.80
C PHE A 178 6.41 -14.16 -11.67
N VAL A 179 5.40 -14.38 -12.53
CA VAL A 179 4.11 -13.69 -12.46
C VAL A 179 3.38 -14.00 -11.16
N LEU A 180 3.35 -15.27 -10.73
CA LEU A 180 2.76 -15.69 -9.45
C LEU A 180 3.46 -15.01 -8.25
N ARG A 181 4.79 -14.99 -8.23
CA ARG A 181 5.56 -14.32 -7.18
C ARG A 181 5.23 -12.83 -7.10
N ARG A 182 5.13 -12.14 -8.24
CA ARG A 182 4.75 -10.72 -8.27
C ARG A 182 3.33 -10.50 -7.76
N GLY A 183 2.37 -11.34 -8.16
CA GLY A 183 0.98 -11.25 -7.72
C GLY A 183 0.77 -11.44 -6.22
N LEU A 184 1.49 -12.40 -5.62
CA LEU A 184 1.44 -12.65 -4.18
C LEU A 184 1.99 -11.47 -3.37
N VAL A 185 3.14 -10.93 -3.79
CA VAL A 185 3.75 -9.75 -3.15
C VAL A 185 2.85 -8.51 -3.33
N SER A 186 2.22 -8.35 -4.51
CA SER A 186 1.33 -7.21 -4.76
C SER A 186 -0.01 -7.33 -4.01
N GLY A 187 -0.52 -8.55 -3.77
CA GLY A 187 -1.75 -8.78 -3.03
C GLY A 187 -1.65 -8.28 -1.58
N ARG A 188 -0.59 -8.69 -0.87
CA ARG A 188 -0.32 -8.24 0.51
C ARG A 188 -0.10 -6.74 0.59
N ALA A 189 0.77 -6.19 -0.28
CA ALA A 189 1.07 -4.77 -0.29
C ALA A 189 -0.17 -3.90 -0.62
N MET A 190 -1.04 -4.38 -1.52
CA MET A 190 -2.27 -3.66 -1.88
C MET A 190 -3.29 -3.69 -0.74
N LEU A 191 -3.46 -4.84 -0.08
CA LEU A 191 -4.35 -4.93 1.09
C LEU A 191 -3.85 -4.01 2.21
N ALA A 192 -2.54 -4.03 2.46
CA ALA A 192 -1.87 -3.20 3.43
C ALA A 192 -2.04 -1.70 3.13
N ALA A 193 -1.85 -1.29 1.88
CA ALA A 193 -2.09 0.08 1.45
C ALA A 193 -3.55 0.51 1.69
N ARG A 194 -4.52 -0.34 1.32
CA ARG A 194 -5.95 -0.04 1.53
C ARG A 194 -6.31 0.02 3.01
N LEU A 195 -5.69 -0.80 3.86
CA LEU A 195 -5.84 -0.76 5.31
C LEU A 195 -5.32 0.57 5.88
N ILE A 196 -4.10 0.96 5.49
CA ILE A 196 -3.50 2.24 5.91
C ILE A 196 -4.40 3.40 5.50
N THR A 197 -4.79 3.47 4.22
CA THR A 197 -5.61 4.58 3.72
C THR A 197 -6.95 4.65 4.44
N ALA A 198 -7.61 3.52 4.67
CA ALA A 198 -8.90 3.51 5.36
C ALA A 198 -8.79 3.91 6.85
N LEU A 199 -7.67 3.59 7.50
CA LEU A 199 -7.39 4.04 8.86
C LEU A 199 -7.00 5.51 8.91
N ALA A 200 -6.27 6.01 7.93
CA ALA A 200 -5.93 7.42 7.81
C ALA A 200 -7.20 8.27 7.62
N MET A 201 -8.14 7.82 6.77
CA MET A 201 -9.45 8.45 6.62
C MET A 201 -10.23 8.43 7.95
N LEU A 202 -10.27 7.29 8.64
CA LEU A 202 -10.96 7.17 9.92
C LEU A 202 -10.34 8.06 11.02
N ALA A 203 -9.01 8.17 11.03
CA ALA A 203 -8.28 9.06 11.93
C ALA A 203 -8.56 10.54 11.63
N GLN A 204 -8.63 10.91 10.35
CA GLN A 204 -8.97 12.25 9.92
C GLN A 204 -10.41 12.65 10.30
N GLU A 205 -11.37 11.75 10.07
CA GLU A 205 -12.79 12.01 10.30
C GLU A 205 -13.16 11.98 11.79
N GLU A 206 -12.75 10.94 12.52
CA GLU A 206 -13.18 10.72 13.89
C GLU A 206 -12.17 11.26 14.93
N LYS A 207 -10.88 11.40 14.58
CA LYS A 207 -9.79 11.79 15.50
C LYS A 207 -9.65 10.89 16.74
N LEU A 208 -10.22 9.69 16.70
CA LEU A 208 -10.23 8.71 17.80
C LEU A 208 -9.11 7.67 17.68
N ILE A 209 -8.46 7.64 16.52
CA ILE A 209 -7.37 6.73 16.18
C ILE A 209 -6.20 7.59 15.72
N LEU A 210 -5.01 7.29 16.23
CA LEU A 210 -3.79 8.01 15.90
C LEU A 210 -2.71 7.02 15.47
N PRO A 211 -1.74 7.45 14.65
CA PRO A 211 -0.55 6.67 14.37
C PRO A 211 0.25 6.33 15.65
N PRO A 212 1.08 5.28 15.60
CA PRO A 212 1.92 4.91 16.74
C PRO A 212 2.93 6.03 17.05
N ALA A 213 3.27 6.19 18.33
CA ALA A 213 4.21 7.23 18.77
C ALA A 213 5.69 6.82 18.61
N ARG A 214 5.95 5.56 18.24
CA ARG A 214 7.28 4.99 18.00
C ARG A 214 7.24 4.28 16.65
N GLY A 215 8.28 4.50 15.83
CA GLY A 215 8.48 3.70 14.62
C GLY A 215 8.56 2.22 15.01
N GLY A 216 8.06 1.33 14.15
CA GLY A 216 8.04 -0.11 14.37
C GLY A 216 9.44 -0.74 14.42
N GLU A 217 10.24 -0.39 15.43
CA GLU A 217 11.43 -1.12 15.85
C GLU A 217 11.18 -1.66 17.27
N GLY A 218 11.12 -2.98 17.37
CA GLY A 218 11.49 -3.71 18.58
C GLY A 218 10.57 -3.55 19.79
N THR A 219 9.55 -4.41 19.87
CA THR A 219 9.27 -5.08 21.14
C THR A 219 9.60 -6.56 20.94
N ARG A 220 10.62 -6.99 21.69
CA ARG A 220 11.20 -8.34 21.73
C ARG A 220 10.16 -9.42 21.99
#